data_AF-A0A349LQ70-F1
#
_entry.id   AF-A0A349LQ70-F1
#
_cell.length_a   1.000
_cell.length_b   1.000
_cell.length_c   1.000
_cell.angle_alpha   90.00
_cell.angle_beta   90.00
_cell.angle_gamma   90.00
#
_symmetry.space_group_name_H-M   'P 1'
#
loop_
_entity.id
_entity.type
_entity.pdbx_description
1 polymer ?
#
loop_
_entity_poly.entity_id
_entity_poly.type
_entity_poly.pdbx_seq_one_letter_code
_entity_poly.pdbx_strand_id
1 'polypeptide(L)'
;MWLASLGELLLVATLVWTSYTLWPLWRRCVHLASDKAAAIVHQALTQAAVNSAADTTEPAAAPAVRKGWQLPEHRFAVLGLICALLLVALTATFGAVRYALQPTPDFTTAATAAHYGLLVTVHDNLSFISRQFAMPCYVLCALWLWGRLPALAVVALALVSQLPLLGAPGMVNDAVLLLSLLRLLQQATKRRPLALGIACLLGVPLCSLLLPDANIAMGLFHLLLALHFVGFARTLPALPPRITASSVRLYEVSQPRRRKQH
;
A
#
# COMPACT_ATOMS: atom_id res chain seq x y z
N MET A 1 27.35 -26.62 1.05
CA MET A 1 27.82 -25.55 0.13
C MET A 1 26.80 -25.14 -0.94
N TRP A 2 26.04 -26.05 -1.57
CA TRP A 2 25.11 -25.67 -2.68
C TRP A 2 23.83 -24.91 -2.29
N LEU A 3 23.40 -24.93 -1.02
CA LEU A 3 22.20 -24.22 -0.57
C LEU A 3 22.44 -22.73 -0.31
N ALA A 4 23.66 -22.34 0.06
CA ALA A 4 24.03 -20.94 0.31
C ALA A 4 24.03 -20.12 -1.00
N SER A 5 24.56 -20.69 -2.09
CA SER A 5 24.57 -20.05 -3.41
C SER A 5 23.17 -19.92 -4.03
N LEU A 6 22.26 -20.84 -3.73
CA LEU A 6 20.87 -20.75 -4.19
C LEU A 6 20.11 -19.61 -3.49
N GLY A 7 20.36 -19.42 -2.18
CA GLY A 7 19.79 -18.33 -1.39
C GLY A 7 20.26 -16.96 -1.86
N GLU A 8 21.55 -16.80 -2.15
CA GLU A 8 22.11 -15.56 -2.72
C GLU A 8 21.58 -15.27 -4.12
N LEU A 9 21.46 -16.29 -4.98
CA LEU A 9 20.86 -16.16 -6.31
C LEU A 9 19.38 -15.77 -6.23
N LEU A 10 18.61 -16.36 -5.32
CA LEU A 10 17.23 -15.99 -5.07
C LEU A 10 17.12 -14.56 -4.51
N LEU A 11 18.05 -14.15 -3.65
CA LEU A 11 18.10 -12.80 -3.09
C LEU A 11 18.41 -11.75 -4.16
N VAL A 12 19.46 -11.97 -4.97
CA VAL A 12 19.83 -11.08 -6.09
C VAL A 12 18.72 -11.08 -7.12
N ALA A 13 18.15 -12.24 -7.46
CA ALA A 13 17.00 -12.30 -8.35
C ALA A 13 15.80 -11.56 -7.76
N THR A 14 15.53 -11.65 -6.45
CA THR A 14 14.41 -10.94 -5.81
C THR A 14 14.66 -9.45 -5.72
N LEU A 15 15.88 -9.00 -5.40
CA LEU A 15 16.26 -7.59 -5.39
C LEU A 15 16.22 -7.00 -6.79
N VAL A 16 16.87 -7.64 -7.76
CA VAL A 16 16.83 -7.22 -9.17
C VAL A 16 15.40 -7.25 -9.69
N TRP A 17 14.62 -8.28 -9.40
CA TRP A 17 13.22 -8.39 -9.84
C TRP A 17 12.31 -7.38 -9.17
N THR A 18 12.41 -7.16 -7.85
CA THR A 18 11.62 -6.15 -7.13
C THR A 18 12.02 -4.75 -7.59
N SER A 19 13.31 -4.45 -7.75
CA SER A 19 13.76 -3.22 -8.39
C SER A 19 13.18 -3.11 -9.80
N TYR A 20 13.25 -4.13 -10.66
CA TYR A 20 12.78 -4.04 -12.05
C TYR A 20 11.25 -3.99 -12.20
N THR A 21 10.48 -4.60 -11.28
CA THR A 21 9.02 -4.63 -11.33
C THR A 21 8.37 -3.50 -10.55
N LEU A 22 8.95 -3.12 -9.41
CA LEU A 22 8.49 -1.98 -8.63
C LEU A 22 9.01 -0.67 -9.23
N TRP A 23 10.14 -0.63 -9.94
CA TRP A 23 10.65 0.64 -10.50
C TRP A 23 9.71 1.28 -11.53
N PRO A 24 9.13 0.59 -12.52
CA PRO A 24 8.17 1.21 -13.44
C PRO A 24 6.87 1.62 -12.73
N LEU A 25 6.43 0.85 -11.73
CA LEU A 25 5.26 1.16 -10.90
C LEU A 25 5.51 2.37 -10.01
N TRP A 26 6.66 2.41 -9.33
CA TRP A 26 7.19 3.51 -8.55
C TRP A 26 7.33 4.76 -9.41
N ARG A 27 7.99 4.67 -10.56
CA ARG A 27 8.17 5.77 -11.51
C ARG A 27 6.83 6.26 -12.05
N ARG A 28 5.87 5.37 -12.35
CA ARG A 28 4.51 5.75 -12.72
C ARG A 28 3.73 6.37 -11.58
N CYS A 29 3.87 5.89 -10.35
CA CYS A 29 3.24 6.45 -9.17
C CYS A 29 3.83 7.81 -8.81
N VAL A 30 5.15 7.98 -8.90
CA VAL A 30 5.87 9.24 -8.71
C VAL A 30 5.53 10.23 -9.82
N HIS A 31 5.50 9.82 -11.10
CA HIS A 31 5.03 10.68 -12.18
C HIS A 31 3.55 11.01 -12.05
N LEU A 32 2.66 10.06 -11.75
CA LEU A 32 1.25 10.37 -11.51
C LEU A 32 1.06 11.30 -10.31
N ALA A 33 1.85 11.12 -9.24
CA ALA A 33 1.79 11.97 -8.06
C ALA A 33 2.36 13.35 -8.37
N SER A 34 3.47 13.44 -9.08
CA SER A 34 4.15 14.67 -9.50
C SER A 34 3.32 15.47 -10.50
N ASP A 35 2.86 14.84 -11.58
CA ASP A 35 2.07 15.49 -12.64
C ASP A 35 0.70 15.92 -12.11
N LYS A 36 0.08 15.10 -11.24
CA LYS A 36 -1.17 15.50 -10.59
C LYS A 36 -0.93 16.54 -9.50
N ALA A 37 0.16 16.50 -8.74
CA ALA A 37 0.50 17.54 -7.76
C ALA A 37 0.77 18.88 -8.45
N ALA A 38 1.52 18.88 -9.55
CA ALA A 38 1.76 20.05 -10.39
C ALA A 38 0.44 20.59 -10.97
N ALA A 39 -0.44 19.72 -11.47
CA ALA A 39 -1.76 20.13 -11.95
C ALA A 39 -2.65 20.69 -10.83
N ILE A 40 -2.55 20.16 -9.60
CA ILE A 40 -3.28 20.65 -8.43
C ILE A 40 -2.79 22.03 -8.00
N VAL A 41 -1.48 22.23 -7.93
CA VAL A 41 -0.88 23.54 -7.61
C VAL A 41 -1.25 24.55 -8.69
N HIS A 42 -1.13 24.18 -9.96
CA HIS A 42 -1.53 25.03 -11.07
C HIS A 42 -3.02 25.40 -10.99
N GLN A 43 -3.90 24.43 -10.75
CA GLN A 43 -5.34 24.64 -10.61
C GLN A 43 -5.68 25.52 -9.39
N ALA A 44 -5.02 25.33 -8.26
CA ALA A 44 -5.21 26.16 -7.07
C ALA A 44 -4.79 27.62 -7.32
N LEU A 45 -3.67 27.83 -8.02
CA LEU A 45 -3.19 29.16 -8.39
C LEU A 45 -4.13 29.84 -9.40
N THR A 46 -4.65 29.10 -10.39
CA THR A 46 -5.64 29.67 -11.33
C THR A 46 -6.95 30.00 -10.63
N GLN A 47 -7.41 29.16 -9.72
CA GLN A 47 -8.63 29.41 -8.94
C GLN A 47 -8.48 30.63 -8.02
N ALA A 48 -7.31 30.80 -7.38
CA ALA A 48 -7.00 31.96 -6.56
C ALA A 48 -6.95 33.25 -7.40
N ALA A 49 -6.35 33.21 -8.59
CA ALA A 49 -6.31 34.34 -9.52
C ALA A 49 -7.71 34.75 -10.01
N VAL A 50 -8.56 33.78 -10.33
CA VAL A 50 -9.96 34.04 -10.74
C VAL A 50 -10.78 34.63 -9.60
N ASN A 51 -10.64 34.09 -8.38
CA ASN A 51 -11.35 34.62 -7.21
C ASN A 51 -10.89 36.04 -6.87
N SER A 52 -9.59 36.31 -6.98
CA SER A 52 -9.03 37.65 -6.76
C SER A 52 -9.45 38.66 -7.84
N ALA A 53 -9.79 38.20 -9.04
CA ALA A 53 -10.33 39.02 -10.13
C ALA A 53 -11.86 39.18 -10.07
N ALA A 54 -12.58 38.24 -9.46
CA ALA A 54 -14.03 38.31 -9.30
C ALA A 54 -14.47 39.26 -8.17
N ASP A 55 -13.59 39.52 -7.20
CA ASP A 55 -13.86 40.43 -6.06
C ASP A 55 -13.98 41.92 -6.47
N THR A 56 -13.79 42.25 -7.74
CA THR A 56 -13.92 43.63 -8.27
C THR A 56 -15.19 43.87 -9.07
N THR A 57 -16.12 42.91 -9.20
CA THR A 57 -17.38 43.10 -9.94
C THR A 57 -18.61 42.62 -9.17
N GLU A 58 -19.56 43.54 -8.97
CA GLU A 58 -20.84 43.37 -8.27
C GLU A 58 -21.71 42.20 -8.80
N PRO A 59 -22.55 41.56 -7.96
CA PRO A 59 -23.05 40.21 -8.22
C PRO A 59 -24.36 40.22 -9.01
N ALA A 60 -24.33 39.69 -10.23
CA ALA A 60 -25.52 39.15 -10.88
C ALA A 60 -25.78 37.72 -10.36
N ALA A 61 -26.99 37.46 -9.88
CA ALA A 61 -27.44 36.21 -9.28
C ALA A 61 -27.27 34.99 -10.21
N ALA A 62 -26.10 34.34 -10.16
CA ALA A 62 -25.85 33.07 -10.81
C ALA A 62 -26.28 31.92 -9.88
N PRO A 63 -26.97 30.88 -10.39
CA PRO A 63 -27.36 29.74 -9.58
C PRO A 63 -26.12 29.05 -9.03
N ALA A 64 -26.05 28.96 -7.70
CA ALA A 64 -24.97 28.34 -6.96
C ALA A 64 -24.86 26.85 -7.31
N VAL A 65 -24.07 26.54 -8.35
CA VAL A 65 -23.53 25.19 -8.56
C VAL A 65 -22.60 24.93 -7.38
N ARG A 66 -23.13 24.31 -6.32
CA ARG A 66 -22.32 23.77 -5.23
C ARG A 66 -21.37 22.74 -5.86
N LYS A 67 -20.18 23.20 -6.22
CA LYS A 67 -19.02 22.39 -6.59
C LYS A 67 -18.67 21.58 -5.35
N GLY A 68 -19.34 20.44 -5.20
CA GLY A 68 -19.13 19.54 -4.08
C GLY A 68 -17.65 19.20 -4.02
N TRP A 69 -17.03 19.52 -2.89
CA TRP A 69 -15.66 19.17 -2.55
C TRP A 69 -15.52 17.64 -2.52
N GLN A 70 -15.31 16.99 -3.66
CA GLN A 70 -15.16 15.51 -3.74
C GLN A 70 -13.75 15.07 -4.16
N LEU A 71 -12.71 15.89 -3.95
CA LEU A 71 -11.35 15.61 -4.43
C LEU A 71 -10.19 15.42 -3.40
N PRO A 72 -10.35 15.50 -2.05
CA PRO A 72 -9.23 15.18 -1.15
C PRO A 72 -9.11 13.69 -0.78
N GLU A 73 -10.21 13.00 -0.46
CA GLU A 73 -10.18 11.72 0.27
C GLU A 73 -9.51 10.57 -0.51
N HIS A 74 -9.79 10.45 -1.81
CA HIS A 74 -9.15 9.43 -2.65
C HIS A 74 -7.63 9.67 -2.77
N ARG A 75 -7.18 10.93 -2.74
CA ARG A 75 -5.76 11.26 -2.85
C ARG A 75 -5.00 10.84 -1.60
N PHE A 76 -5.58 11.07 -0.42
CA PHE A 76 -5.01 10.63 0.84
C PHE A 76 -4.92 9.11 0.94
N ALA A 77 -5.96 8.38 0.51
CA ALA A 77 -5.92 6.93 0.54
C ALA A 77 -4.88 6.34 -0.45
N VAL A 78 -4.72 6.93 -1.64
CA VAL A 78 -3.65 6.52 -2.58
C VAL A 78 -2.27 6.82 -2.01
N LEU A 79 -2.07 8.02 -1.44
CA LEU A 79 -0.79 8.39 -0.85
C LEU A 79 -0.45 7.49 0.35
N GLY A 80 -1.42 7.26 1.24
CA GLY A 80 -1.29 6.36 2.37
C GLY A 80 -0.92 4.94 1.94
N LEU A 81 -1.56 4.43 0.89
CA LEU A 81 -1.22 3.14 0.29
C LEU A 81 0.23 3.11 -0.22
N ILE A 82 0.67 4.13 -0.96
CA ILE A 82 2.04 4.21 -1.49
C ILE A 82 3.05 4.26 -0.33
N CYS A 83 2.83 5.11 0.66
CA CYS A 83 3.70 5.23 1.83
C CYS A 83 3.78 3.91 2.61
N ALA A 84 2.65 3.23 2.80
CA ALA A 84 2.60 1.94 3.45
C ALA A 84 3.39 0.88 2.66
N LEU A 85 3.16 0.79 1.35
CA LEU A 85 3.89 -0.14 0.48
C LEU A 85 5.39 0.11 0.49
N LEU A 86 5.82 1.38 0.46
CA LEU A 86 7.22 1.75 0.58
C LEU A 86 7.85 1.26 1.87
N LEU A 87 7.18 1.50 2.99
CA LEU A 87 7.72 1.14 4.30
C LEU A 87 7.82 -0.37 4.46
N VAL A 88 6.84 -1.12 3.95
CA VAL A 88 6.92 -2.59 3.93
C VAL A 88 8.03 -3.08 3.00
N ALA A 89 8.18 -2.48 1.81
CA ALA A 89 9.26 -2.81 0.89
C ALA A 89 10.65 -2.54 1.49
N LEU A 90 10.82 -1.39 2.15
CA LEU A 90 12.05 -1.05 2.85
C LEU A 90 12.38 -2.08 3.94
N THR A 91 11.38 -2.43 4.75
CA THR A 91 11.50 -3.46 5.79
C THR A 91 11.94 -4.81 5.21
N ALA A 92 11.35 -5.21 4.09
CA ALA A 92 11.70 -6.44 3.40
C ALA A 92 13.13 -6.41 2.86
N THR A 93 13.56 -5.30 2.26
CA THR A 93 14.94 -5.11 1.78
C THR A 93 15.94 -5.22 2.92
N PHE A 94 15.70 -4.56 4.06
CA PHE A 94 16.59 -4.66 5.23
C PHE A 94 16.64 -6.07 5.81
N GLY A 95 15.51 -6.79 5.83
CA GLY A 95 15.47 -8.18 6.27
C GLY A 95 16.23 -9.11 5.33
N ALA A 96 16.14 -8.87 4.02
CA ALA A 96 16.88 -9.60 3.00
C ALA A 96 18.39 -9.36 3.13
N VAL A 97 18.81 -8.10 3.33
CA VAL A 97 20.22 -7.74 3.58
C VAL A 97 20.74 -8.34 4.89
N ARG A 98 19.92 -8.36 5.95
CA ARG A 98 20.23 -9.01 7.23
C ARG A 98 20.51 -10.50 7.05
N TYR A 99 19.68 -11.20 6.28
CA TYR A 99 19.89 -12.61 5.97
C TYR A 99 21.19 -12.82 5.17
N ALA A 100 21.47 -11.97 4.19
CA ALA A 100 22.64 -12.08 3.32
C ALA A 100 23.96 -11.77 4.03
N LEU A 101 23.95 -10.82 4.97
CA LEU A 101 25.14 -10.39 5.72
C LEU A 101 25.26 -11.08 7.07
N GLN A 102 24.55 -12.19 7.26
CA GLN A 102 24.61 -12.92 8.52
C GLN A 102 26.05 -13.41 8.77
N PRO A 103 26.65 -13.07 9.93
CA PRO A 103 28.03 -13.43 10.21
C PRO A 103 28.21 -14.95 10.22
N THR A 104 29.13 -15.43 9.40
CA THR A 104 29.59 -16.82 9.41
C THR A 104 30.71 -16.97 10.45
N PRO A 105 30.82 -18.13 11.12
CA PRO A 105 31.79 -18.36 12.19
C PRO A 105 33.25 -18.15 11.76
N ASP A 106 33.53 -18.26 10.46
CA ASP A 106 34.87 -18.13 9.90
C ASP A 106 35.28 -16.68 9.59
N PHE A 107 34.36 -15.70 9.69
CA PHE A 107 34.60 -14.33 9.18
C PHE A 107 33.97 -13.20 10.03
N THR A 108 34.07 -13.31 11.36
CA THR A 108 33.64 -12.24 12.29
C THR A 108 34.82 -11.45 12.85
N THR A 109 34.95 -10.21 12.40
CA THR A 109 35.74 -9.16 13.07
C THR A 109 34.84 -8.34 14.00
N ALA A 110 35.40 -7.66 15.00
CA ALA A 110 34.62 -6.77 15.88
C ALA A 110 33.85 -5.70 15.08
N ALA A 111 34.44 -5.19 13.99
CA ALA A 111 33.79 -4.23 13.11
C ALA A 111 32.59 -4.83 12.35
N THR A 112 32.70 -6.05 11.82
CA THR A 112 31.58 -6.70 11.10
C THR A 112 30.44 -7.08 12.05
N ALA A 113 30.76 -7.54 13.26
CA ALA A 113 29.77 -7.73 14.32
C ALA A 113 29.01 -6.45 14.68
N ALA A 114 29.71 -5.31 14.80
CA ALA A 114 29.06 -4.01 15.08
C ALA A 114 28.11 -3.57 13.96
N HIS A 115 28.54 -3.68 12.69
CA HIS A 115 27.69 -3.35 11.54
C HIS A 115 26.45 -4.25 11.44
N TYR A 116 26.61 -5.56 11.67
CA TYR A 116 25.49 -6.49 11.70
C TYR A 116 24.51 -6.16 12.85
N GLY A 117 25.01 -5.81 14.04
CA GLY A 117 24.17 -5.38 15.17
C GLY A 117 23.33 -4.14 14.85
N LEU A 118 23.91 -3.14 14.18
CA LEU A 118 23.18 -1.96 13.70
C LEU A 118 22.10 -2.36 12.70
N LEU A 119 22.43 -3.23 11.74
CA LEU A 119 21.50 -3.72 10.72
C LEU A 119 20.30 -4.44 11.34
N VAL A 120 20.55 -5.31 12.33
CA VAL A 120 19.50 -5.99 13.11
C VAL A 120 18.61 -4.98 13.81
N THR A 121 19.19 -3.99 14.49
CA THR A 121 18.43 -2.95 15.20
C THR A 121 17.55 -2.13 14.26
N VAL A 122 18.09 -1.71 13.11
CA VAL A 122 17.33 -0.97 12.09
C VAL A 122 16.20 -1.84 11.51
N HIS A 123 16.49 -3.10 11.19
CA HIS A 123 15.50 -4.04 10.66
C HIS A 123 14.37 -4.32 11.67
N ASP A 124 14.69 -4.51 12.94
CA ASP A 124 13.72 -4.78 13.99
C ASP A 124 12.81 -3.56 14.22
N ASN A 125 13.38 -2.35 14.25
CA ASN A 125 12.61 -1.11 14.33
C ASN A 125 11.71 -0.90 13.10
N LEU A 126 12.23 -1.10 11.89
CA LEU A 126 11.43 -1.01 10.66
C LEU A 126 10.33 -2.07 10.65
N SER A 127 10.63 -3.29 11.08
CA SER A 127 9.65 -4.38 11.19
C SER A 127 8.54 -4.05 12.17
N PHE A 128 8.88 -3.43 13.31
CA PHE A 128 7.89 -2.94 14.26
C PHE A 128 6.99 -1.88 13.62
N ILE A 129 7.56 -0.83 13.03
CA ILE A 129 6.79 0.26 12.41
C ILE A 129 5.92 -0.30 11.26
N SER A 130 6.48 -1.18 10.45
CA SER A 130 5.78 -1.81 9.33
C SER A 130 4.58 -2.63 9.81
N ARG A 131 4.76 -3.46 10.83
CA ARG A 131 3.70 -4.32 11.37
C ARG A 131 2.60 -3.51 12.05
N GLN A 132 2.95 -2.51 12.85
CA GLN A 132 1.98 -1.76 13.66
C GLN A 132 1.26 -0.65 12.89
N PHE A 133 1.92 -0.07 11.87
CA PHE A 133 1.38 1.09 11.15
C PHE A 133 1.23 0.84 9.65
N ALA A 134 2.29 0.40 8.97
CA ALA A 134 2.25 0.31 7.51
C ALA A 134 1.25 -0.75 7.01
N MET A 135 1.28 -1.96 7.56
CA MET A 135 0.40 -3.05 7.17
C MET A 135 -1.09 -2.72 7.42
N PRO A 136 -1.51 -2.23 8.61
CA PRO A 136 -2.87 -1.74 8.81
C PRO A 136 -3.25 -0.60 7.85
N CYS A 137 -2.38 0.41 7.69
CA CYS A 137 -2.62 1.52 6.78
C CYS A 137 -2.82 1.05 5.33
N TYR A 138 -1.97 0.14 4.86
CA TYR A 138 -2.06 -0.51 3.56
C TYR A 138 -3.45 -1.14 3.34
N VAL A 139 -3.90 -1.96 4.30
CA VAL A 139 -5.19 -2.65 4.23
C VAL A 139 -6.35 -1.67 4.27
N LEU A 140 -6.31 -0.68 5.16
CA LEU A 140 -7.37 0.31 5.31
C LEU A 140 -7.49 1.19 4.07
N CYS A 141 -6.38 1.65 3.51
CA CYS A 141 -6.36 2.39 2.26
C CYS A 141 -6.89 1.52 1.11
N ALA A 142 -6.51 0.23 1.04
CA ALA A 142 -7.02 -0.68 0.03
C ALA A 142 -8.53 -0.92 0.15
N LEU A 143 -9.03 -1.13 1.37
CA LEU A 143 -10.46 -1.23 1.66
C LEU A 143 -11.21 0.07 1.41
N TRP A 144 -10.58 1.22 1.62
CA TRP A 144 -11.21 2.50 1.34
C TRP A 144 -11.38 2.74 -0.16
N LEU A 145 -10.32 2.46 -0.93
CA LEU A 145 -10.26 2.68 -2.37
C LEU A 145 -11.11 1.69 -3.16
N TRP A 146 -11.08 0.42 -2.76
CA TRP A 146 -11.70 -0.68 -3.52
C TRP A 146 -12.72 -1.48 -2.72
N GLY A 147 -12.68 -1.40 -1.39
CA GLY A 147 -13.64 -2.07 -0.53
C GLY A 147 -15.01 -1.41 -0.58
N ARG A 148 -16.05 -2.23 -0.75
CA ARG A 148 -17.46 -1.82 -0.57
C ARG A 148 -17.88 -1.84 0.91
N LEU A 149 -16.97 -1.48 1.82
CA LEU A 149 -17.29 -1.42 3.25
C LEU A 149 -17.85 -0.04 3.63
N PRO A 150 -18.84 0.03 4.54
CA PRO A 150 -19.26 1.31 5.11
C PRO A 150 -18.07 1.97 5.81
N ALA A 151 -17.98 3.30 5.75
CA ALA A 151 -16.85 4.04 6.32
C ALA A 151 -16.62 3.71 7.80
N LEU A 152 -17.71 3.54 8.56
CA LEU A 152 -17.67 3.14 9.97
C LEU A 152 -16.96 1.78 10.18
N ALA A 153 -17.17 0.81 9.29
CA ALA A 153 -16.48 -0.49 9.40
C ALA A 153 -14.97 -0.36 9.12
N VAL A 154 -14.56 0.52 8.21
CA VAL A 154 -13.14 0.80 7.97
C VAL A 154 -12.51 1.45 9.20
N VAL A 155 -13.19 2.43 9.81
CA VAL A 155 -12.73 3.06 11.07
C VAL A 155 -12.66 2.04 12.21
N ALA A 156 -13.68 1.18 12.36
CA ALA A 156 -13.67 0.14 13.37
C ALA A 156 -12.50 -0.84 13.18
N LEU A 157 -12.26 -1.30 11.94
CA LEU A 157 -11.10 -2.14 11.62
C LEU A 157 -9.78 -1.42 11.92
N ALA A 158 -9.70 -0.10 11.66
CA ALA A 158 -8.54 0.69 12.00
C ALA A 158 -8.30 0.70 13.52
N LEU A 159 -9.33 0.95 14.32
CA LEU A 159 -9.21 0.94 15.79
C LEU A 159 -8.82 -0.45 16.32
N VAL A 160 -9.44 -1.52 15.81
CA VAL A 160 -9.11 -2.90 16.20
C VAL A 160 -7.67 -3.25 15.83
N SER A 161 -7.16 -2.76 14.69
CA SER A 161 -5.77 -2.99 14.27
C SER A 161 -4.74 -2.36 15.22
N GLN A 162 -5.13 -1.37 16.02
CA GLN A 162 -4.26 -0.70 16.99
C GLN A 162 -4.30 -1.34 18.38
N LEU A 163 -5.18 -2.32 18.64
CA LEU A 163 -5.24 -3.02 19.93
C LEU A 163 -3.92 -3.64 20.40
N PRO A 164 -3.02 -4.15 19.53
CA PRO A 164 -1.72 -4.64 19.99
C PRO A 164 -0.86 -3.59 20.69
N LEU A 165 -1.02 -2.30 20.36
CA LEU A 165 -0.32 -1.21 21.06
C LEU A 165 -0.83 -1.02 22.51
N LEU A 166 -2.01 -1.55 22.82
CA LEU A 166 -2.62 -1.54 24.15
C LEU A 166 -2.40 -2.86 24.91
N GLY A 167 -1.50 -3.72 24.42
CA GLY A 167 -1.17 -5.00 25.05
C GLY A 167 -2.03 -6.18 24.59
N ALA A 168 -2.89 -6.02 23.58
CA ALA A 168 -3.59 -7.15 22.99
C ALA A 168 -2.62 -8.09 22.23
N PRO A 169 -2.97 -9.37 22.03
CA PRO A 169 -2.13 -10.30 21.28
C PRO A 169 -1.88 -9.82 19.85
N GLY A 170 -0.64 -9.96 19.37
CA GLY A 170 -0.26 -9.59 18.00
C GLY A 170 -1.10 -10.28 16.91
N MET A 171 -1.67 -11.45 17.22
CA MET A 171 -2.57 -12.21 16.34
C MET A 171 -3.82 -11.43 15.90
N VAL A 172 -4.25 -10.43 16.67
CA VAL A 172 -5.40 -9.59 16.31
C VAL A 172 -5.14 -8.82 15.02
N ASN A 173 -3.94 -8.28 14.86
CA ASN A 173 -3.58 -7.53 13.65
C ASN A 173 -3.53 -8.45 12.43
N ASP A 174 -2.93 -9.63 12.57
CA ASP A 174 -2.87 -10.63 11.52
C ASP A 174 -4.26 -11.10 11.09
N ALA A 175 -5.18 -11.30 12.05
CA ALA A 175 -6.56 -11.66 11.78
C ALA A 175 -7.32 -10.55 11.04
N VAL A 176 -7.19 -9.29 11.50
CA VAL A 176 -7.80 -8.12 10.83
C VAL A 176 -7.28 -7.98 9.40
N LEU A 177 -5.97 -8.12 9.20
CA LEU A 177 -5.33 -8.05 7.89
C LEU A 177 -5.85 -9.16 6.97
N LEU A 178 -5.90 -10.41 7.46
CA LEU A 178 -6.39 -11.55 6.70
C LEU A 178 -7.87 -11.39 6.31
N LEU A 179 -8.74 -11.06 7.27
CA LEU A 179 -10.18 -10.86 7.01
C LEU A 179 -10.42 -9.74 6.01
N SER A 180 -9.65 -8.66 6.10
CA SER A 180 -9.74 -7.54 5.17
C SER A 180 -9.30 -7.91 3.75
N LEU A 181 -8.22 -8.68 3.61
CA LEU A 181 -7.77 -9.18 2.32
C LEU A 181 -8.78 -10.19 1.71
N LEU A 182 -9.36 -11.07 2.53
CA LEU A 182 -10.43 -11.98 2.10
C LEU A 182 -11.66 -11.19 1.61
N ARG A 183 -11.99 -10.08 2.27
CA ARG A 183 -13.07 -9.19 1.83
C ARG A 183 -12.76 -8.55 0.48
N LEU A 184 -11.54 -8.10 0.25
CA LEU A 184 -11.09 -7.59 -1.06
C LEU A 184 -11.15 -8.70 -2.13
N LEU A 185 -10.76 -9.93 -1.77
CA LEU A 185 -10.80 -11.08 -2.68
C LEU A 185 -12.23 -11.40 -3.16
N GLN A 186 -13.22 -11.33 -2.28
CA GLN A 186 -14.63 -11.52 -2.65
C GLN A 186 -15.10 -10.50 -3.69
N GLN A 187 -14.54 -9.28 -3.67
CA GLN A 187 -14.93 -8.15 -4.50
C GLN A 187 -14.11 -8.02 -5.80
N ALA A 188 -12.93 -8.64 -5.86
CA ALA A 188 -12.08 -8.61 -7.03
C ALA A 188 -12.67 -9.41 -8.19
N THR A 189 -12.69 -8.81 -9.39
CA THR A 189 -13.09 -9.50 -10.63
C THR A 189 -12.04 -10.53 -11.06
N LYS A 190 -10.76 -10.22 -10.87
CA LYS A 190 -9.62 -11.14 -11.07
C LYS A 190 -9.09 -11.65 -9.73
N ARG A 191 -9.67 -12.76 -9.25
CA ARG A 191 -9.39 -13.31 -7.92
C ARG A 191 -8.04 -14.03 -7.80
N ARG A 192 -7.58 -14.72 -8.86
CA ARG A 192 -6.37 -15.56 -8.81
C ARG A 192 -5.11 -14.87 -8.24
N PRO A 193 -4.68 -13.70 -8.74
CA PRO A 193 -3.46 -13.06 -8.23
C PRO A 193 -3.58 -12.61 -6.77
N LEU A 194 -4.77 -12.17 -6.33
CA LEU A 194 -5.02 -11.81 -4.94
C LEU A 194 -5.08 -13.05 -4.04
N ALA A 195 -5.68 -14.15 -4.51
CA ALA A 195 -5.72 -15.43 -3.80
C ALA A 195 -4.32 -16.00 -3.60
N LEU A 196 -3.46 -15.95 -4.63
CA LEU A 196 -2.05 -16.33 -4.51
C LEU A 196 -1.31 -15.44 -3.51
N GLY A 197 -1.57 -14.13 -3.52
CA GLY A 197 -0.97 -13.21 -2.55
C GLY A 197 -1.43 -13.50 -1.11
N ILE A 198 -2.69 -13.85 -0.89
CA ILE A 198 -3.21 -14.28 0.42
C ILE A 198 -2.60 -15.62 0.83
N ALA A 199 -2.47 -16.57 -0.10
CA ALA A 199 -1.83 -17.85 0.17
C ALA A 199 -0.37 -17.68 0.58
N CYS A 200 0.38 -16.77 -0.05
CA CYS A 200 1.73 -16.42 0.37
C CYS A 200 1.76 -15.87 1.80
N LEU A 201 0.79 -15.01 2.14
CA LEU A 201 0.69 -14.40 3.46
C LEU A 201 0.30 -15.41 4.56
N LEU A 202 -0.53 -16.41 4.23
CA LEU A 202 -0.82 -17.55 5.09
C LEU A 202 0.36 -18.53 5.18
N GLY A 203 1.22 -18.56 4.16
CA GLY A 203 2.47 -19.31 4.19
C GLY A 203 3.42 -18.81 5.26
N VAL A 204 3.38 -17.52 5.62
CA VAL A 204 4.25 -16.91 6.64
C VAL A 204 4.21 -17.64 7.99
N PRO A 205 3.05 -17.76 8.68
CA PRO A 205 3.00 -18.45 9.96
C PRO A 205 3.36 -19.94 9.83
N LEU A 206 3.05 -20.57 8.68
CA LEU A 206 3.45 -21.94 8.40
C LEU A 206 4.97 -22.09 8.31
N CYS A 207 5.67 -21.12 7.72
CA CYS A 207 7.13 -21.14 7.64
C CYS A 207 7.77 -21.06 9.03
N SER A 208 7.22 -20.23 9.93
CA SER A 208 7.68 -20.15 11.32
C SER A 208 7.45 -21.42 12.13
N LEU A 209 6.44 -22.23 11.77
CA LEU A 209 6.15 -23.51 12.43
C LEU A 209 6.97 -24.66 11.86
N LEU A 210 7.28 -24.63 10.57
CA LEU A 210 7.89 -25.75 9.85
C LEU A 210 9.42 -25.66 9.74
N LEU A 211 9.99 -24.45 9.80
CA LEU A 211 11.43 -24.25 9.65
C LEU A 211 12.12 -24.09 11.01
N PRO A 212 13.11 -24.94 11.34
CA PRO A 212 13.83 -24.85 12.60
C PRO A 212 14.84 -23.68 12.63
N ASP A 213 15.29 -23.22 11.46
CA ASP A 213 16.22 -22.09 11.35
C ASP A 213 15.46 -20.77 11.23
N ALA A 214 15.59 -19.93 12.26
CA ALA A 214 14.95 -18.61 12.33
C ALA A 214 15.38 -17.68 11.19
N ASN A 215 16.59 -17.83 10.66
CA ASN A 215 17.09 -16.98 9.57
C ASN A 215 16.46 -17.38 8.24
N ILE A 216 16.36 -18.69 7.97
CA ILE A 216 15.66 -19.20 6.78
C ILE A 216 14.18 -18.82 6.85
N ALA A 217 13.55 -18.96 8.02
CA ALA A 217 12.17 -18.55 8.23
C ALA A 217 11.98 -17.04 7.96
N MET A 218 12.92 -16.19 8.41
CA MET A 218 12.91 -14.75 8.15
C MET A 218 13.10 -14.40 6.68
N GLY A 219 14.05 -15.04 5.99
CA GLY A 219 14.28 -14.84 4.55
C GLY A 219 13.05 -15.24 3.73
N LEU A 220 12.47 -16.40 4.04
CA LEU A 220 11.27 -16.90 3.38
C LEU A 220 10.04 -16.02 3.68
N PHE A 221 9.92 -15.49 4.90
CA PHE A 221 8.90 -14.50 5.25
C PHE A 221 8.91 -13.30 4.31
N HIS A 222 10.09 -12.68 4.12
CA HIS A 222 10.21 -11.50 3.25
C HIS A 222 9.97 -11.83 1.77
N LEU A 223 10.37 -13.02 1.32
CA LEU A 223 10.08 -13.49 -0.03
C LEU A 223 8.57 -13.66 -0.26
N LEU A 224 7.87 -14.34 0.65
CA LEU A 224 6.42 -14.52 0.58
C LEU A 224 5.68 -13.19 0.64
N LEU A 225 6.15 -12.26 1.47
CA LEU A 225 5.60 -10.92 1.55
C LEU A 225 5.81 -10.11 0.24
N ALA A 226 6.98 -10.24 -0.40
CA ALA A 226 7.23 -9.64 -1.71
C ALA A 226 6.30 -10.22 -2.79
N LEU A 227 6.12 -11.55 -2.81
CA LEU A 227 5.19 -12.22 -3.73
C LEU A 227 3.73 -11.76 -3.51
N HIS A 228 3.32 -11.54 -2.26
CA HIS A 228 2.03 -10.96 -1.94
C HIS A 228 1.85 -9.59 -2.62
N PHE A 229 2.81 -8.67 -2.49
CA PHE A 229 2.71 -7.36 -3.12
C PHE A 229 2.70 -7.41 -4.63
N VAL A 230 3.45 -8.33 -5.25
CA VAL A 230 3.39 -8.55 -6.70
C VAL A 230 1.99 -9.04 -7.11
N GLY A 231 1.41 -9.98 -6.38
CA GLY A 231 0.05 -10.45 -6.58
C GLY A 231 -0.96 -9.30 -6.46
N PHE A 232 -0.84 -8.50 -5.41
CA PHE A 232 -1.70 -7.35 -5.15
C PHE A 232 -1.58 -6.28 -6.25
N ALA A 233 -0.36 -5.89 -6.64
CA ALA A 233 -0.14 -4.89 -7.69
C ALA A 233 -0.78 -5.29 -9.03
N ARG A 234 -0.73 -6.59 -9.37
CA ARG A 234 -1.40 -7.14 -10.57
C ARG A 234 -2.92 -7.12 -10.49
N THR A 235 -3.49 -7.01 -9.29
CA THR A 235 -4.95 -6.92 -9.09
C THR A 235 -5.47 -5.48 -9.19
N LEU A 236 -4.62 -4.47 -8.98
CA LEU A 236 -5.02 -3.07 -8.96
C LEU A 236 -5.81 -2.62 -10.20
N PRO A 237 -5.42 -2.98 -11.44
CA PRO A 237 -6.19 -2.58 -12.63
C PRO A 237 -7.56 -3.25 -12.74
N ALA A 238 -7.80 -4.33 -11.98
CA ALA A 238 -9.02 -5.13 -12.03
C ALA A 238 -9.99 -4.83 -10.86
N LEU A 239 -9.58 -4.01 -9.90
CA LEU A 239 -10.44 -3.60 -8.80
C LEU A 239 -11.27 -2.39 -9.24
N PRO A 240 -12.61 -2.47 -9.19
CA PRO A 240 -13.45 -1.34 -9.53
C PRO A 240 -13.20 -0.21 -8.52
N PRO A 241 -12.87 1.01 -8.95
CA PRO A 241 -12.77 2.13 -8.02
C PRO A 241 -14.11 2.33 -7.31
N ARG A 242 -14.07 2.77 -6.05
CA ARG A 242 -15.25 3.21 -5.32
C ARG A 242 -15.79 4.50 -5.95
N ILE A 243 -16.45 4.38 -7.10
CA ILE A 243 -17.21 5.47 -7.72
C ILE A 243 -18.45 5.64 -6.83
N THR A 244 -18.41 6.64 -5.96
CA THR A 244 -19.59 7.04 -5.20
C THR A 244 -20.68 7.43 -6.20
N ALA A 245 -21.87 6.83 -6.06
CA ALA A 245 -23.02 7.07 -6.94
C ALA A 245 -23.40 8.58 -7.06
N SER A 246 -22.92 9.42 -6.15
CA SER A 246 -23.00 10.88 -6.23
C SER A 246 -22.30 11.49 -7.44
N SER A 247 -21.23 10.88 -7.96
CA SER A 247 -20.48 11.40 -9.11
C SER A 247 -21.16 11.09 -10.46
N VAL A 248 -21.92 10.00 -10.56
CA VAL A 248 -22.70 9.65 -11.75
C VAL A 248 -23.90 10.58 -11.91
N ARG A 249 -24.56 10.94 -10.80
CA ARG A 249 -25.76 11.80 -10.84
C ARG A 249 -25.46 13.25 -11.27
N LEU A 250 -24.24 13.73 -11.05
CA LEU A 250 -23.80 15.05 -11.53
C LEU A 250 -23.52 15.07 -13.05
N TYR A 251 -23.08 13.95 -13.63
CA TYR A 251 -22.90 13.83 -15.08
C TYR A 251 -24.24 13.74 -15.83
N GLU A 252 -25.22 13.02 -15.27
CA GLU A 252 -26.54 12.86 -15.90
C GLU A 252 -27.35 14.16 -15.95
N VAL A 253 -27.23 15.02 -14.93
CA VAL A 253 -27.91 16.32 -14.88
C VAL A 253 -27.27 17.35 -15.83
N SER A 254 -26.01 17.15 -16.21
CA SER A 254 -25.25 18.08 -17.07
C SER A 254 -25.36 17.76 -18.57
N GLN A 255 -25.97 16.64 -18.94
CA GLN A 255 -26.27 16.34 -20.34
C GLN A 255 -27.55 17.11 -20.74
N PRO A 256 -27.47 18.18 -21.56
CA PRO A 256 -28.67 18.82 -22.06
C PRO A 256 -29.47 17.76 -22.80
N ARG A 257 -30.68 17.46 -22.31
CA ARG A 257 -31.66 16.62 -23.01
C ARG A 257 -31.72 17.13 -24.45
N ARG A 258 -31.14 16.38 -25.39
CA ARG A 258 -31.35 16.59 -26.83
C ARG A 258 -32.85 16.46 -27.05
N ARG A 259 -33.56 17.59 -27.03
CA ARG A 259 -34.93 17.68 -27.53
C ARG A 259 -34.82 17.30 -29.00
N LYS A 260 -35.38 16.14 -29.34
CA LYS A 260 -35.65 15.78 -30.74
C LYS A 260 -36.61 16.86 -31.25
N GLN A 261 -36.14 17.72 -32.15
CA GLN A 261 -37.02 18.56 -32.95
C GLN A 261 -37.69 17.62 -33.96
N HIS A 262 -39.02 17.56 -33.88
CA HIS A 262 -39.89 16.95 -34.86
C HIS A 262 -40.50 18.07 -35.71
#